data_AF-A0A3C0FK60-F1
#
_entry.id   AF-A0A3C0FK60-F1
#
_cell.length_a   1.000
_cell.length_b   1.000
_cell.length_c   1.000
_cell.angle_alpha   90.00
_cell.angle_beta   90.00
_cell.angle_gamma   90.00
#
_symmetry.space_group_name_H-M   'P 1'
#
loop_
_entity.id
_entity.type
_entity.pdbx_description
1 polymer ?
#
loop_
_entity_poly.entity_id
_entity_poly.type
_entity_poly.pdbx_seq_one_letter_code
_entity_poly.pdbx_strand_id
1 'polypeptide(L)'
;HEINQPLTAIRNYAENALKFIARGNDETANRNLKRISELTDRMGRITNNLKTFSRRPEQDNQPVDVPVQMQKAIDLVLETGRAGVSNITLHQNGDIKPVIA
;
A
#
# COMPACT_ATOMS: atom_id res chain seq x y z
N HIS A 1 -15.14 6.43 -0.73
CA HIS A 1 -15.61 5.88 0.57
C HIS A 1 -14.47 5.44 1.49
N GLU A 2 -13.44 4.75 0.97
CA GLU A 2 -12.32 4.26 1.80
C GLU A 2 -11.50 5.37 2.49
N ILE A 3 -11.37 6.55 1.88
CA ILE A 3 -10.74 7.74 2.50
C ILE A 3 -11.62 8.37 3.59
N ASN A 4 -12.94 8.32 3.42
CA ASN A 4 -13.85 9.01 4.34
C ASN A 4 -13.97 8.28 5.69
N GLN A 5 -13.83 6.96 5.71
CA GLN A 5 -13.87 6.16 6.95
C GLN A 5 -12.80 6.56 7.98
N PRO A 6 -11.49 6.62 7.65
CA PRO A 6 -10.48 7.05 8.61
C PRO A 6 -10.65 8.52 9.01
N LEU A 7 -11.11 9.40 8.11
CA LEU A 7 -11.40 10.79 8.45
C LEU A 7 -12.48 10.93 9.52
N THR A 8 -13.60 10.23 9.36
CA THR A 8 -14.68 10.21 10.36
C THR A 8 -14.19 9.68 11.70
N ALA A 9 -13.40 8.61 11.69
CA ALA A 9 -12.84 8.03 12.91
C ALA A 9 -11.85 8.98 13.60
N ILE A 10 -10.94 9.62 12.86
CA ILE A 10 -9.98 10.60 13.38
C ILE A 10 -10.71 11.74 14.09
N ARG A 11 -11.75 12.30 13.47
CA ARG A 11 -12.57 13.35 14.07
C ARG A 11 -13.16 12.91 15.41
N ASN A 12 -13.79 11.73 15.46
CA ASN A 12 -14.39 11.19 16.67
C ASN A 12 -13.35 10.96 17.79
N TYR A 13 -12.18 10.42 17.46
CA TYR A 13 -11.12 10.21 18.44
C TYR A 13 -10.55 11.53 18.98
N ALA A 14 -10.39 12.55 18.13
CA ALA A 14 -9.93 13.87 18.54
C ALA A 14 -10.92 14.54 19.49
N GLU A 15 -12.21 14.56 19.14
CA GLU A 15 -13.27 15.11 20.00
C GLU A 15 -13.34 14.39 21.35
N ASN A 16 -13.17 13.06 21.38
CA ASN A 16 -13.18 12.28 22.61
C ASN A 16 -11.90 12.44 23.43
N ALA A 17 -10.73 12.59 22.80
CA ALA A 17 -9.47 12.82 23.51
C ALA A 17 -9.55 14.09 24.37
N LEU A 18 -10.07 15.19 23.82
CA LEU A 18 -10.30 16.43 24.56
C LEU A 18 -11.22 16.23 25.77
N LYS A 19 -12.32 15.47 25.61
CA LYS A 19 -13.25 15.16 26.71
C LYS A 19 -12.60 14.31 27.80
N PHE A 20 -11.71 13.39 27.46
CA PHE A 20 -11.01 12.56 28.43
C PHE A 20 -9.92 13.34 29.19
N ILE A 21 -9.18 14.21 28.51
CA ILE A 21 -8.23 15.14 29.15
C ILE A 21 -8.97 16.02 30.17
N ALA A 22 -10.10 16.60 29.78
CA ALA A 22 -10.90 17.45 30.68
C ALA A 22 -11.43 16.71 31.93
N ARG A 23 -11.45 15.36 31.90
CA ARG A 23 -11.85 14.50 33.02
C ARG A 23 -10.67 13.90 33.78
N GLY A 24 -9.43 14.29 33.45
CA GLY A 24 -8.21 13.73 34.03
C GLY A 24 -7.93 12.27 33.63
N ASN A 25 -8.57 11.76 32.57
CA ASN A 25 -8.35 10.41 32.07
C ASN A 25 -7.34 10.42 30.92
N ASP A 26 -6.10 10.76 31.25
CA ASP A 26 -5.02 10.93 30.27
C ASP A 26 -4.65 9.62 29.56
N GLU A 27 -4.84 8.47 30.22
CA GLU A 27 -4.59 7.17 29.62
C GLU A 27 -5.49 6.94 28.40
N THR A 28 -6.79 7.21 28.54
CA THR A 28 -7.75 7.03 27.44
C THR A 28 -7.54 8.08 26.35
N ALA A 29 -7.21 9.32 26.73
CA ALA A 29 -6.84 10.34 25.77
C ALA A 29 -5.61 9.93 24.94
N ASN A 30 -4.56 9.41 25.59
CA ASN A 30 -3.37 8.91 24.90
C ASN A 30 -3.68 7.75 23.94
N ARG A 31 -4.57 6.82 24.32
CA ARG A 31 -5.01 5.76 23.40
C ARG A 31 -5.73 6.33 22.16
N ASN A 32 -6.59 7.34 22.34
CA ASN A 32 -7.25 8.00 21.22
C ASN A 32 -6.22 8.69 20.29
N LEU A 33 -5.24 9.39 20.86
CA LEU A 33 -4.19 10.06 20.07
C LEU A 33 -3.33 9.07 19.28
N LYS A 34 -2.95 7.94 19.90
CA LYS A 34 -2.27 6.84 19.18
C LYS A 34 -3.10 6.33 18.02
N ARG A 35 -4.40 6.13 18.23
CA ARG A 35 -5.31 5.66 17.19
C ARG A 35 -5.44 6.65 16.03
N ILE A 36 -5.42 7.95 16.31
CA ILE A 36 -5.36 8.99 15.28
C ILE A 36 -4.09 8.83 14.43
N SER A 37 -2.92 8.69 15.05
CA SER A 37 -1.65 8.49 14.34
C SER A 37 -1.71 7.30 13.37
N GLU A 38 -2.19 6.14 13.85
CA GLU A 38 -2.34 4.93 13.02
C GLU A 38 -3.27 5.13 11.82
N LEU A 39 -4.38 5.85 12.03
CA LEU A 39 -5.34 6.15 10.97
C LEU A 39 -4.76 7.14 9.94
N THR A 40 -3.98 8.12 10.39
CA THR A 40 -3.27 9.06 9.51
C THR A 40 -2.22 8.35 8.66
N ASP A 41 -1.45 7.42 9.23
CA ASP A 41 -0.50 6.59 8.46
C ASP A 41 -1.22 5.75 7.41
N ARG A 42 -2.38 5.16 7.77
CA ARG A 42 -3.21 4.43 6.80
C ARG A 42 -3.71 5.34 5.69
N MET A 43 -4.16 6.56 5.99
CA MET A 43 -4.55 7.53 4.97
C MET A 43 -3.40 7.84 4.01
N GLY A 44 -2.18 8.03 4.53
CA GLY A 44 -0.98 8.25 3.71
C GLY A 44 -0.72 7.09 2.73
N ARG A 45 -0.93 5.83 3.15
CA ARG A 45 -0.84 4.68 2.25
C ARG A 45 -1.91 4.70 1.15
N ILE A 46 -3.16 5.02 1.49
CA ILE A 46 -4.26 5.09 0.52
C ILE A 46 -3.99 6.18 -0.52
N THR A 47 -3.56 7.37 -0.08
CA THR A 47 -3.27 8.49 -0.99
C THR A 47 -2.06 8.22 -1.87
N ASN A 48 -1.01 7.58 -1.34
CA ASN A 48 0.13 7.13 -2.14
C ASN A 48 -0.26 6.12 -3.21
N ASN A 49 -1.10 5.14 -2.87
CA ASN A 49 -1.59 4.17 -3.86
C ASN A 49 -2.38 4.85 -4.98
N LEU A 50 -3.26 5.80 -4.63
CA LEU A 50 -3.98 6.60 -5.62
C LEU A 50 -3.03 7.43 -6.48
N LYS A 51 -2.01 8.07 -5.90
CA LYS A 51 -1.00 8.83 -6.63
C LYS A 51 -0.26 7.93 -7.63
N THR A 52 0.15 6.74 -7.21
CA THR A 52 0.80 5.75 -8.09
C THR A 52 -0.12 5.32 -9.22
N PHE A 53 -1.39 5.05 -8.94
CA PHE A 53 -2.37 4.65 -9.95
C PHE A 53 -2.71 5.77 -10.94
N SER A 54 -2.81 7.02 -10.46
CA SER A 54 -3.09 8.18 -11.29
C SER A 54 -1.88 8.67 -12.08
N ARG A 55 -0.66 8.23 -11.73
CA ARG A 55 0.56 8.55 -12.47
C ARG A 55 0.47 7.92 -13.86
N ARG A 56 0.24 8.74 -14.88
CA ARG A 56 0.49 8.33 -16.27
C ARG A 56 2.00 8.19 -16.44
N PRO A 57 2.53 7.01 -16.77
CA PRO A 57 3.92 6.94 -17.20
C PRO A 57 4.06 7.81 -18.45
N GLU A 58 5.12 8.61 -18.52
CA GLU A 58 5.56 9.11 -19.82
C GLU A 58 5.77 7.89 -20.73
N GLN A 59 5.30 7.96 -21.98
CA GLN A 59 5.49 6.89 -22.96
C GLN A 59 6.97 6.81 -23.32
N ASP A 60 7.76 6.21 -22.44
CA ASP A 60 9.14 5.85 -22.68
C ASP A 60 9.16 4.36 -23.01
N ASN A 61 8.57 4.05 -24.16
CA ASN A 61 8.49 2.68 -24.66
C ASN A 61 9.91 2.20 -24.97
N GLN A 62 10.38 1.18 -24.26
CA GLN A 62 11.73 0.65 -24.42
C GLN A 62 11.67 -0.85 -24.77
N PRO A 63 12.70 -1.43 -25.41
CA PRO A 63 12.78 -2.87 -25.57
C PRO A 63 12.82 -3.55 -24.21
N VAL A 64 11.79 -4.36 -23.91
CA VAL A 64 11.68 -5.13 -22.67
C VAL A 64 11.87 -6.61 -22.96
N ASP A 65 12.82 -7.23 -22.25
CA ASP A 65 12.97 -8.68 -22.16
C ASP A 65 11.88 -9.24 -21.23
N VAL A 66 10.82 -9.81 -21.83
CA VAL A 66 9.64 -10.31 -21.12
C VAL A 66 9.99 -11.45 -20.15
N PRO A 67 10.77 -12.48 -20.53
CA PRO A 67 11.24 -13.51 -19.59
C PRO A 67 11.89 -12.94 -18.33
N VAL A 68 12.76 -11.94 -18.47
CA VAL A 68 13.44 -11.31 -17.33
C VAL A 68 12.45 -10.59 -16.41
N GLN A 69 11.47 -9.86 -16.96
CA GLN A 69 10.47 -9.18 -16.12
C GLN A 69 9.54 -10.18 -15.41
N MET A 70 9.17 -11.27 -16.08
CA MET A 70 8.39 -12.35 -15.47
C MET A 70 9.13 -13.00 -14.30
N GLN A 71 10.42 -13.26 -14.45
CA GLN A 71 11.23 -13.80 -13.36
C GLN A 71 11.27 -12.86 -12.16
N LYS A 72 11.47 -11.55 -12.36
CA LYS A 72 11.43 -10.56 -11.27
C LYS A 72 10.10 -10.54 -10.53
N ALA A 73 8.99 -10.67 -11.24
CA ALA A 73 7.65 -10.73 -10.63
C ALA A 73 7.49 -12.00 -9.77
N ILE A 74 8.01 -13.14 -10.24
CA ILE A 74 8.04 -14.40 -9.50
C ILE A 74 8.87 -14.23 -8.22
N ASP A 75 10.08 -13.70 -8.33
CA ASP A 75 10.99 -13.51 -7.18
C ASP A 75 10.35 -12.64 -6.10
N LEU A 76 9.68 -11.54 -6.48
CA LEU A 76 8.95 -10.67 -5.55
C LEU A 76 7.81 -11.41 -4.82
N VAL A 77 7.07 -12.27 -5.51
CA VAL A 77 5.98 -13.06 -4.90
C VAL A 77 6.54 -14.08 -3.91
N LEU A 78 7.66 -14.73 -4.26
CA LEU A 78 8.34 -15.68 -3.39
C LEU A 78 8.93 -14.99 -2.15
N GLU A 79 9.55 -13.82 -2.31
CA GLU A 79 10.15 -13.04 -1.21
C GLU A 79 9.09 -12.50 -0.24
N THR A 80 7.95 -12.01 -0.76
CA THR A 80 6.89 -11.44 0.08
C THR A 80 6.03 -12.49 0.80
N GLY A 81 6.14 -13.77 0.45
CA GLY A 81 5.45 -14.89 1.10
C GLY A 81 3.91 -14.84 1.06
N ARG A 82 3.33 -13.91 0.30
CA ARG A 82 1.90 -13.55 0.37
C ARG A 82 0.95 -14.63 -0.12
N ALA A 83 1.43 -15.63 -0.84
CA ALA A 83 0.59 -16.59 -1.54
C ALA A 83 0.72 -18.04 -1.03
N GLY A 84 1.62 -18.35 -0.08
CA GLY A 84 1.90 -19.75 0.28
C GLY A 84 2.39 -20.61 -0.90
N VAL A 85 2.80 -19.96 -2.00
CA VAL A 85 3.30 -20.59 -3.22
C VAL A 85 4.81 -20.69 -3.09
N SER A 86 5.32 -21.91 -3.21
CA SER A 86 6.75 -22.20 -3.07
C SER A 86 7.42 -22.65 -4.37
N ASN A 87 6.66 -22.99 -5.41
CA ASN A 87 7.19 -23.56 -6.65
C ASN A 87 6.53 -22.92 -7.88
N ILE A 88 7.09 -21.80 -8.36
CA ILE A 88 6.69 -21.20 -9.63
C ILE A 88 7.80 -21.45 -10.65
N THR A 89 7.48 -22.14 -11.74
CA THR A 89 8.41 -22.41 -12.84
C THR A 89 7.96 -21.65 -14.08
N LEU A 90 8.87 -20.86 -14.66
CA LEU A 90 8.65 -20.21 -15.94
C LEU A 90 9.10 -21.15 -17.06
N HIS A 91 8.17 -21.57 -17.92
CA HIS A 91 8.48 -22.31 -19.14
C HIS A 91 8.48 -21.36 -20.34
N GLN A 92 9.60 -21.29 -21.05
CA GLN A 92 9.74 -20.50 -22.27
C GLN A 92 9.96 -21.41 -23.48
N ASN A 93 9.20 -21.17 -24.56
CA ASN A 93 9.39 -21.85 -25.83
C ASN A 93 10.19 -20.96 -26.79
N GLY A 94 11.45 -21.32 -27.03
CA GLY A 94 12.32 -20.63 -27.98
C GLY A 94 12.78 -19.24 -27.54
N ASP A 95 13.44 -18.53 -28.45
CA ASP A 95 13.99 -17.19 -28.20
C ASP A 95 12.87 -16.13 -28.33
N ILE A 96 12.52 -15.49 -27.21
CA ILE A 96 11.48 -14.45 -27.18
C ILE A 96 12.17 -13.11 -27.45
N LYS A 97 11.84 -12.50 -28.59
CA LYS A 97 12.33 -11.17 -28.93
C LYS A 97 11.80 -10.12 -27.94
N PRO A 98 12.62 -9.12 -27.57
CA PRO A 98 12.15 -8.00 -26.77
C PRO A 98 10.92 -7.33 -27.38
N VAL A 99 9.96 -6.96 -26.53
CA VAL A 99 8.75 -6.25 -26.93
C VAL A 99 8.89 -4.80 -26.52
N ILE A 100 8.44 -3.88 -27.38
CA ILE A 100 8.38 -2.46 -27.07
C ILE A 100 7.21 -2.23 -26.11
N ALA A 101 7.51 -1.83 -24.88
CA ALA A 101 6.55 -1.65 -23.79
C ALA A 101 6.94 -0.47 -22.89
#